data_AF-F3LG51-F1
#
_entry.id   AF-F3LG51-F1
#
_cell.length_a   1.000
_cell.length_b   1.000
_cell.length_c   1.000
_cell.angle_alpha   90.00
_cell.angle_beta   90.00
_cell.angle_gamma   90.00
#
_symmetry.space_group_name_H-M   'P 1'
#
loop_
_entity.id
_entity.type
_entity.pdbx_description
1 polymer ?
#
loop_
_entity_poly.entity_id
_entity_poly.type
_entity_poly.pdbx_seq_one_letter_code
_entity_poly.pdbx_strand_id
1 'polypeptide(L)'
;MAITLPSVALELVPGNGGGQEVGTRNESITNSSSTIQLPSIGRISQAATAEEQRIGAAWLKQYRRQVPTSNDAIITYYLEDLLSTLASHSDIYNTSLSLVVAKNSTLNAFAVPGGVIGIHTGLLQYAKTEQQLASVISHELAHLSQRHYARGVEKQKGQTLKIMAGLLAGLILAANSDGDAGAAAISATQAYAIDQQLRFTRSFEREADRIGMSIMAKAGMSPHATAEMFEEMDKLTRFSSKPPEFLLTHPLTTNRQIDALNLARQYAKKVIPDNINYQFVRARAILE
;
A
#
# COMPACT_ATOMS: atom_id res chain seq x y z
N MET A 1 -14.32 57.06 24.64
CA MET A 1 -13.10 56.90 25.44
C MET A 1 -12.09 56.20 24.53
N ALA A 2 -11.50 56.97 23.60
CA ALA A 2 -10.07 57.36 23.55
C ALA A 2 -9.21 56.21 22.97
N ILE A 3 -8.68 56.20 21.73
CA ILE A 3 -7.80 57.11 20.91
C ILE A 3 -6.63 56.18 20.44
N THR A 4 -6.48 55.82 19.14
CA THR A 4 -5.50 56.36 18.12
C THR A 4 -4.03 56.45 18.61
N LEU A 5 -2.91 56.12 17.93
CA LEU A 5 -2.46 55.80 16.55
C LEU A 5 -0.96 55.29 16.62
N PRO A 6 -0.29 54.92 15.49
CA PRO A 6 1.05 54.27 15.41
C PRO A 6 2.23 55.23 15.12
N SER A 7 3.48 54.73 15.07
CA SER A 7 4.67 55.43 14.53
C SER A 7 5.72 54.42 14.00
N VAL A 8 5.98 54.30 12.69
CA VAL A 8 6.86 55.09 11.79
C VAL A 8 8.27 54.50 11.65
N ALA A 9 8.63 54.23 10.39
CA ALA A 9 9.93 53.79 9.89
C ALA A 9 10.95 54.94 9.78
N LEU A 10 12.25 54.62 9.75
CA LEU A 10 13.29 55.53 9.29
C LEU A 10 14.38 54.77 8.52
N GLU A 11 14.41 54.94 7.20
CA GLU A 11 15.58 54.73 6.33
C GLU A 11 16.45 55.99 6.36
N LEU A 12 17.79 55.85 6.39
CA LEU A 12 18.73 56.77 5.74
C LEU A 12 20.02 56.03 5.32
N VAL A 13 20.42 56.25 4.06
CA VAL A 13 21.59 55.73 3.33
C VAL A 13 22.75 56.78 3.40
N PRO A 14 23.90 56.64 2.67
CA PRO A 14 25.21 56.14 3.13
C PRO A 14 26.32 57.22 3.20
N GLY A 15 27.48 56.86 3.78
CA GLY A 15 28.73 57.64 3.74
C GLY A 15 29.89 56.85 3.12
N ASN A 16 30.42 57.36 2.02
CA ASN A 16 31.59 56.88 1.26
C ASN A 16 32.90 57.42 1.86
N GLY A 17 33.97 56.62 1.87
CA GLY A 17 35.30 57.05 2.30
C GLY A 17 36.37 56.03 1.90
N GLY A 18 37.10 56.32 0.81
CA GLY A 18 38.18 55.50 0.30
C GLY A 18 39.54 55.78 0.96
N GLY A 19 40.42 54.79 0.87
CA GLY A 19 41.85 54.87 1.18
C GLY A 19 42.59 53.62 0.69
N GLN A 20 43.52 53.80 -0.25
CA GLN A 20 44.57 52.85 -0.67
C GLN A 20 45.55 52.62 0.52
N GLU A 21 46.39 51.59 0.66
CA GLU A 21 47.07 50.65 -0.25
C GLU A 21 47.75 49.55 0.62
N VAL A 22 48.50 48.65 -0.04
CA VAL A 22 49.51 47.69 0.48
C VAL A 22 49.04 46.24 0.64
N GLY A 23 49.49 45.41 -0.30
CA GLY A 23 49.24 43.99 -0.36
C GLY A 23 50.08 43.16 0.61
N THR A 24 49.45 42.09 1.09
CA THR A 24 50.11 40.83 1.46
C THR A 24 49.22 39.69 0.98
N ARG A 25 49.84 38.74 0.27
CA ARG A 25 49.17 37.54 -0.25
C ARG A 25 48.75 36.66 0.93
N ASN A 26 47.46 36.40 1.07
CA ASN A 26 46.95 35.35 1.95
C ASN A 26 46.05 34.42 1.14
N GLU A 27 46.61 33.28 0.75
CA GLU A 27 45.90 32.16 0.14
C GLU A 27 44.85 31.67 1.12
N SER A 28 43.60 32.10 0.91
CA SER A 28 42.46 31.55 1.62
C SER A 28 42.05 30.27 0.91
N ILE A 29 42.48 29.15 1.48
CA ILE A 29 42.02 27.80 1.15
C ILE A 29 40.50 27.80 1.33
N THR A 30 39.76 27.94 0.24
CA THR A 30 38.31 27.72 0.23
C THR A 30 38.09 26.24 0.47
N ASN A 31 37.71 25.92 1.70
CA ASN A 31 37.34 24.58 2.12
C ASN A 31 36.05 24.22 1.36
N SER A 32 36.22 23.63 0.17
CA SER A 32 35.17 23.06 -0.65
C SER A 32 34.46 22.01 0.19
N SER A 33 33.40 22.42 0.87
CA SER A 33 32.46 21.53 1.50
C SER A 33 31.73 20.82 0.36
N SER A 34 32.38 19.81 -0.21
CA SER A 34 31.78 18.84 -1.11
C SER A 34 30.61 18.25 -0.36
N THR A 35 29.43 18.82 -0.59
CA THR A 35 28.16 18.27 -0.14
C THR A 35 28.14 16.89 -0.76
N ILE A 36 28.37 15.86 0.05
CA ILE A 36 28.18 14.48 -0.35
C ILE A 36 26.70 14.40 -0.69
N GLN A 37 26.37 14.54 -1.97
CA GLN A 37 25.05 14.21 -2.50
C GLN A 37 24.93 12.71 -2.31
N LEU A 38 24.33 12.34 -1.17
CA LEU A 38 23.87 10.98 -0.94
C LEU A 38 23.00 10.60 -2.14
N PRO A 39 23.26 9.46 -2.80
CA PRO A 39 22.40 8.96 -3.86
C PRO A 39 20.97 8.89 -3.33
N SER A 40 20.02 9.53 -4.00
CA SER A 40 18.62 9.46 -3.61
C SER A 40 18.11 8.03 -3.82
N ILE A 41 18.06 7.22 -2.75
CA ILE A 41 17.52 5.85 -2.74
C ILE A 41 15.97 5.92 -2.81
N GLY A 42 15.43 6.55 -3.86
CA GLY A 42 14.00 6.83 -3.96
C GLY A 42 13.55 7.56 -5.22
N ARG A 43 14.43 7.85 -6.19
CA ARG A 43 13.97 8.37 -7.49
C ARG A 43 13.28 7.26 -8.27
N ILE A 44 11.96 7.21 -8.10
CA ILE A 44 11.00 6.53 -8.96
C ILE A 44 11.39 6.80 -10.41
N SER A 45 11.78 5.78 -11.17
CA SER A 45 11.92 5.95 -12.61
C SER A 45 10.52 6.02 -13.22
N GLN A 46 10.25 7.06 -14.00
CA GLN A 46 8.99 7.19 -14.76
C GLN A 46 8.72 5.94 -15.62
N ALA A 47 9.78 5.28 -16.09
CA ALA A 47 9.72 4.01 -16.82
C ALA A 47 9.11 2.87 -16.01
N ALA A 48 9.40 2.75 -14.71
CA ALA A 48 8.80 1.72 -13.86
C ALA A 48 7.28 1.93 -13.68
N THR A 49 6.82 3.18 -13.63
CA THR A 49 5.40 3.51 -13.55
C THR A 49 4.66 3.23 -14.87
N ALA A 50 5.31 3.51 -16.02
CA ALA A 50 4.71 3.22 -17.33
C ALA A 50 4.53 1.71 -17.59
N GLU A 51 5.47 0.87 -17.14
CA GLU A 51 5.33 -0.58 -17.28
C GLU A 51 4.21 -1.13 -16.38
N GLU A 52 4.08 -0.64 -15.15
CA GLU A 52 2.96 -1.01 -14.27
C GLU A 52 1.60 -0.67 -14.89
N GLN A 53 1.48 0.52 -15.50
CA GLN A 53 0.27 0.94 -16.22
C GLN A 53 -0.04 0.01 -17.40
N ARG A 54 0.97 -0.40 -18.17
CA ARG A 54 0.81 -1.34 -19.29
C ARG A 54 0.34 -2.70 -18.81
N ILE A 55 0.92 -3.21 -17.74
CA ILE A 55 0.53 -4.48 -17.11
C ILE A 55 -0.93 -4.40 -16.62
N GLY A 56 -1.29 -3.33 -15.90
CA GLY A 56 -2.65 -3.11 -15.42
C GLY A 56 -3.68 -3.05 -16.54
N ALA A 57 -3.41 -2.30 -17.60
CA ALA A 57 -4.29 -2.19 -18.76
C ALA A 57 -4.48 -3.55 -19.47
N ALA A 58 -3.40 -4.31 -19.66
CA ALA A 58 -3.48 -5.65 -20.25
C ALA A 58 -4.25 -6.62 -19.36
N TRP A 59 -4.01 -6.58 -18.04
CA TRP A 59 -4.70 -7.40 -17.05
C TRP A 59 -6.20 -7.09 -17.04
N LEU A 60 -6.58 -5.81 -16.98
CA LEU A 60 -7.99 -5.40 -16.96
C LEU A 60 -8.73 -5.80 -18.24
N LYS A 61 -8.08 -5.67 -19.40
CA LYS A 61 -8.62 -6.12 -20.68
C LYS A 61 -8.87 -7.62 -20.68
N GLN A 62 -7.95 -8.41 -20.12
CA GLN A 62 -8.11 -9.86 -20.04
C GLN A 62 -9.19 -10.26 -19.03
N TYR A 63 -9.23 -9.60 -17.87
CA TYR A 63 -10.20 -9.86 -16.82
C TYR A 63 -11.63 -9.63 -17.32
N ARG A 64 -11.91 -8.49 -17.97
CA ARG A 64 -13.24 -8.18 -18.54
C ARG A 64 -13.70 -9.16 -19.63
N ARG A 65 -12.80 -9.94 -20.22
CA ARG A 65 -13.15 -10.99 -21.19
C ARG A 65 -13.54 -12.31 -20.52
N GLN A 66 -13.07 -12.55 -19.31
CA GLN A 66 -13.19 -13.84 -18.62
C GLN A 66 -14.17 -13.80 -17.45
N VAL A 67 -14.29 -12.65 -16.80
CA VAL A 67 -15.08 -12.50 -15.58
C VAL A 67 -16.30 -11.61 -15.86
N PRO A 68 -17.52 -12.09 -15.59
CA PRO A 68 -18.72 -11.28 -15.66
C PRO A 68 -18.61 -10.06 -14.74
N THR A 69 -18.87 -8.88 -15.28
CA THR A 69 -18.94 -7.64 -14.49
C THR A 69 -20.39 -7.34 -14.11
N SER A 70 -20.58 -6.63 -13.00
CA SER A 70 -21.88 -6.07 -12.64
C SER A 70 -22.33 -5.07 -13.71
N ASN A 71 -23.62 -5.08 -14.04
CA ASN A 71 -24.24 -4.09 -14.92
C ASN A 71 -25.03 -3.04 -14.13
N ASP A 72 -24.98 -3.09 -12.80
CA ASP A 72 -25.68 -2.15 -11.94
C ASP A 72 -24.91 -0.83 -11.83
N ALA A 73 -25.44 0.20 -12.48
CA ALA A 73 -24.86 1.54 -12.49
C ALA A 73 -24.84 2.18 -11.09
N ILE A 74 -25.76 1.82 -10.20
CA ILE A 74 -25.83 2.37 -8.84
C ILE A 74 -24.71 1.79 -7.98
N ILE A 75 -24.49 0.47 -8.06
CA ILE A 75 -23.36 -0.19 -7.37
C ILE A 75 -22.04 0.40 -7.87
N THR A 76 -21.88 0.50 -9.19
CA THR A 76 -20.66 1.00 -9.80
C THR A 76 -20.38 2.45 -9.38
N TYR A 77 -21.37 3.34 -9.54
CA TYR A 77 -21.24 4.75 -9.15
C TYR A 77 -20.87 4.92 -7.68
N TYR A 78 -21.54 4.18 -6.78
CA TYR A 78 -21.26 4.26 -5.35
C TYR A 78 -19.83 3.81 -5.02
N LEU A 79 -19.36 2.72 -5.64
CA LEU A 79 -18.00 2.22 -5.44
C LEU A 79 -16.96 3.17 -6.04
N GLU A 80 -17.23 3.82 -7.16
CA GLU A 80 -16.35 4.83 -7.76
C GLU A 80 -16.22 6.07 -6.84
N ASP A 81 -17.33 6.55 -6.28
CA ASP A 81 -17.34 7.68 -5.35
C ASP A 81 -16.58 7.36 -4.05
N LEU A 82 -16.84 6.19 -3.46
CA LEU A 82 -16.14 5.73 -2.27
C LEU A 82 -14.64 5.53 -2.55
N LEU A 83 -14.29 4.90 -3.67
CA LEU A 83 -12.90 4.71 -4.08
C LEU A 83 -12.19 6.05 -4.28
N SER A 84 -12.83 7.01 -4.96
CA SER A 84 -12.29 8.35 -5.19
C SER A 84 -12.01 9.08 -3.87
N THR A 85 -12.98 9.02 -2.93
CA THR A 85 -12.85 9.61 -1.59
C THR A 85 -11.66 9.02 -0.82
N LEU A 86 -11.50 7.69 -0.82
CA LEU A 86 -10.38 7.05 -0.14
C LEU A 86 -9.05 7.33 -0.85
N ALA A 87 -9.05 7.32 -2.18
CA ALA A 87 -7.86 7.54 -2.99
C ALA A 87 -7.27 8.95 -2.83
N SER A 88 -8.09 9.98 -2.58
CA SER A 88 -7.57 11.32 -2.29
C SER A 88 -6.75 11.41 -0.99
N HIS A 89 -6.77 10.35 -0.16
CA HIS A 89 -6.03 10.26 1.09
C HIS A 89 -4.95 9.15 1.11
N SER A 90 -4.75 8.43 0.00
CA SER A 90 -3.89 7.25 -0.09
C SER A 90 -2.46 7.51 -0.55
N ASP A 91 -2.07 8.77 -0.75
CA ASP A 91 -0.73 9.15 -1.22
C ASP A 91 -0.34 8.45 -2.55
N ILE A 92 -1.32 8.01 -3.34
CA ILE A 92 -1.12 7.47 -4.69
C ILE A 92 -0.85 8.64 -5.64
N TYR A 93 0.39 8.76 -6.12
CA TYR A 93 0.77 9.80 -7.07
C TYR A 93 0.66 9.31 -8.52
N ASN A 94 0.13 10.15 -9.41
CA ASN A 94 0.15 9.98 -10.88
C ASN A 94 -0.37 8.63 -11.41
N THR A 95 -1.30 8.00 -10.70
CA THR A 95 -1.92 6.74 -11.13
C THR A 95 -3.42 6.96 -11.29
N SER A 96 -3.90 6.88 -12.54
CA SER A 96 -5.34 6.84 -12.81
C SER A 96 -5.91 5.53 -12.26
N LEU A 97 -6.85 5.61 -11.33
CA LEU A 97 -7.52 4.43 -10.81
C LEU A 97 -8.59 3.95 -11.79
N SER A 98 -8.67 2.64 -12.00
CA SER A 98 -9.70 2.00 -12.82
C SER A 98 -10.44 0.97 -11.98
N LEU A 99 -11.72 1.20 -11.73
CA LEU A 99 -12.57 0.24 -11.03
C LEU A 99 -13.07 -0.86 -11.97
N VAL A 100 -13.11 -2.09 -11.48
CA VAL A 100 -13.88 -3.18 -12.06
C VAL A 100 -14.73 -3.85 -10.98
N VAL A 101 -16.04 -3.88 -11.20
CA VAL A 101 -17.00 -4.54 -10.30
C VAL A 101 -17.32 -5.90 -10.88
N ALA A 102 -16.85 -6.96 -10.24
CA ALA A 102 -17.08 -8.33 -10.68
C ALA A 102 -18.38 -8.86 -10.09
N LYS A 103 -19.25 -9.41 -10.93
CA LYS A 103 -20.47 -10.09 -10.49
C LYS A 103 -20.09 -11.47 -9.95
N ASN A 104 -19.78 -11.52 -8.66
CA ASN A 104 -19.33 -12.72 -7.97
C ASN A 104 -19.70 -12.60 -6.49
N SER A 105 -20.38 -13.62 -5.95
CA SER A 105 -20.82 -13.65 -4.56
C SER A 105 -19.71 -13.95 -3.56
N THR A 106 -18.47 -14.24 -3.99
CA THR A 106 -17.35 -14.42 -3.07
C THR A 106 -16.91 -13.09 -2.45
N LEU A 107 -16.50 -13.12 -1.18
CA LEU A 107 -15.82 -12.00 -0.53
C LEU A 107 -14.43 -11.86 -1.16
N ASN A 108 -14.28 -10.87 -2.04
CA ASN A 108 -12.98 -10.55 -2.63
C ASN A 108 -12.87 -9.07 -3.04
N ALA A 109 -11.64 -8.58 -2.99
CA ALA A 109 -11.17 -7.36 -3.62
C ALA A 109 -9.70 -7.55 -3.96
N PHE A 110 -9.19 -6.78 -4.92
CA PHE A 110 -7.79 -6.84 -5.29
C PHE A 110 -7.32 -5.52 -5.92
N ALA A 111 -6.04 -5.25 -5.74
CA ALA A 111 -5.29 -4.23 -6.45
C ALA A 111 -4.29 -4.86 -7.42
N VAL A 112 -4.28 -4.37 -8.66
CA VAL A 112 -3.31 -4.75 -9.68
C VAL A 112 -2.44 -3.54 -10.04
N PRO A 113 -1.14 -3.74 -10.31
CA PRO A 113 -0.25 -2.67 -10.74
C PRO A 113 -0.85 -1.81 -11.85
N GLY A 114 -0.55 -0.52 -11.84
CA GLY A 114 -1.10 0.42 -12.81
C GLY A 114 -2.45 1.03 -12.42
N GLY A 115 -2.95 0.76 -11.20
CA GLY A 115 -4.11 1.46 -10.64
C GLY A 115 -5.45 0.74 -10.82
N VAL A 116 -5.44 -0.55 -11.15
CA VAL A 116 -6.70 -1.30 -11.32
C VAL A 116 -7.14 -1.81 -9.96
N ILE A 117 -8.36 -1.46 -9.55
CA ILE A 117 -9.01 -1.95 -8.33
C ILE A 117 -10.19 -2.81 -8.76
N GLY A 118 -10.22 -4.04 -8.27
CA GLY A 118 -11.34 -4.94 -8.46
C GLY A 118 -12.09 -5.19 -7.17
N ILE A 119 -13.42 -5.20 -7.26
CA ILE A 119 -14.32 -5.46 -6.14
C ILE A 119 -15.35 -6.49 -6.58
N HIS A 120 -15.49 -7.59 -5.83
CA HIS A 120 -16.57 -8.54 -6.05
C HIS A 120 -17.85 -8.03 -5.39
N THR A 121 -19.01 -8.25 -6.02
CA THR A 121 -20.31 -7.89 -5.43
C THR A 121 -20.54 -8.58 -4.09
N GLY A 122 -19.98 -9.76 -3.88
CA GLY A 122 -19.97 -10.48 -2.60
C GLY A 122 -19.34 -9.68 -1.45
N LEU A 123 -18.32 -8.85 -1.71
CA LEU A 123 -17.74 -8.01 -0.66
C LEU A 123 -18.78 -7.07 -0.04
N LEU A 124 -19.67 -6.48 -0.85
CA LEU A 124 -20.76 -5.64 -0.39
C LEU A 124 -21.75 -6.42 0.49
N GLN A 125 -21.96 -7.70 0.21
CA GLN A 125 -22.88 -8.55 0.97
C GLN A 125 -22.33 -8.84 2.38
N TYR A 126 -21.03 -9.15 2.47
CA TYR A 126 -20.36 -9.52 3.71
C TYR A 126 -19.95 -8.33 4.59
N ALA A 127 -19.60 -7.20 4.01
CA ALA A 127 -19.37 -5.97 4.76
C ALA A 127 -20.71 -5.43 5.29
N LYS A 128 -20.91 -5.43 6.60
CA LYS A 128 -22.17 -5.02 7.23
C LYS A 128 -22.37 -3.51 7.22
N THR A 129 -21.27 -2.75 7.21
CA THR A 129 -21.27 -1.28 7.19
C THR A 129 -20.36 -0.76 6.07
N GLU A 130 -20.61 0.49 5.64
CA GLU A 130 -19.73 1.18 4.68
C GLU A 130 -18.28 1.25 5.20
N GLN A 131 -18.13 1.38 6.51
CA GLN A 131 -16.82 1.46 7.17
C GLN A 131 -16.03 0.16 6.98
N GLN A 132 -16.70 -1.00 7.06
CA GLN A 132 -16.08 -2.30 6.80
C GLN A 132 -15.69 -2.45 5.33
N LEU A 133 -16.54 -2.05 4.39
CA LEU A 133 -16.20 -2.01 2.96
C LEU A 133 -14.97 -1.12 2.72
N ALA A 134 -14.99 0.10 3.27
CA ALA A 134 -13.92 1.07 3.14
C ALA A 134 -12.60 0.57 3.70
N SER A 135 -12.62 -0.28 4.74
CA SER A 135 -11.41 -0.90 5.28
C SER A 135 -10.70 -1.79 4.26
N VAL A 136 -11.45 -2.60 3.51
CA VAL A 136 -10.90 -3.48 2.47
C VAL A 136 -10.40 -2.66 1.28
N ILE A 137 -11.16 -1.65 0.84
CA ILE A 137 -10.72 -0.77 -0.26
C ILE A 137 -9.45 0.02 0.14
N SER A 138 -9.40 0.52 1.36
CA SER A 138 -8.22 1.24 1.88
C SER A 138 -6.99 0.35 1.98
N HIS A 139 -7.18 -0.94 2.32
CA HIS A 139 -6.13 -1.95 2.30
C HIS A 139 -5.57 -2.16 0.89
N GLU A 140 -6.44 -2.31 -0.12
CA GLU A 140 -6.02 -2.43 -1.52
C GLU A 140 -5.32 -1.17 -2.04
N LEU A 141 -5.80 0.02 -1.67
CA LEU A 141 -5.13 1.29 -1.96
C LEU A 141 -3.76 1.38 -1.29
N ALA A 142 -3.61 0.81 -0.09
CA ALA A 142 -2.32 0.72 0.58
C ALA A 142 -1.33 -0.19 -0.17
N HIS A 143 -1.80 -1.30 -0.76
CA HIS A 143 -0.95 -2.14 -1.62
C HIS A 143 -0.43 -1.38 -2.85
N LEU A 144 -1.27 -0.54 -3.46
CA LEU A 144 -0.88 0.29 -4.61
C LEU A 144 0.08 1.41 -4.23
N SER A 145 -0.27 2.23 -3.24
CA SER A 145 0.54 3.37 -2.79
C SER A 145 1.93 2.94 -2.32
N GLN A 146 2.00 1.84 -1.57
CA GLN A 146 3.27 1.29 -1.09
C GLN A 146 4.01 0.46 -2.15
N ARG A 147 3.45 0.34 -3.36
CA ARG A 147 3.98 -0.40 -4.51
C ARG A 147 4.45 -1.81 -4.13
N HIS A 148 3.63 -2.52 -3.37
CA HIS A 148 3.96 -3.87 -2.89
C HIS A 148 4.31 -4.82 -4.03
N TYR A 149 3.64 -4.73 -5.18
CA TYR A 149 4.01 -5.49 -6.37
C TYR A 149 5.44 -5.22 -6.85
N ALA A 150 5.80 -3.94 -7.08
CA ALA A 150 7.11 -3.57 -7.60
C ALA A 150 8.23 -3.96 -6.64
N ARG A 151 8.04 -3.67 -5.34
CA ARG A 151 8.96 -4.05 -4.28
C ARG A 151 9.08 -5.58 -4.20
N GLY A 152 8.00 -6.32 -4.43
CA GLY A 152 8.01 -7.78 -4.49
C GLY A 152 8.81 -8.33 -5.66
N VAL A 153 8.59 -7.82 -6.86
CA VAL A 153 9.36 -8.20 -8.06
C VAL A 153 10.84 -7.91 -7.88
N GLU A 154 11.19 -6.73 -7.36
CA GLU A 154 12.58 -6.35 -7.12
C GLU A 154 13.25 -7.26 -6.09
N LYS A 155 12.55 -7.57 -5.00
CA LYS A 155 13.04 -8.50 -3.98
C LYS A 155 13.20 -9.91 -4.52
N GLN A 156 12.26 -10.38 -5.35
CA GLN A 156 12.35 -11.70 -5.97
C GLN A 156 13.59 -11.80 -6.87
N LYS A 157 13.86 -10.80 -7.72
CA LYS A 157 15.08 -10.75 -8.54
C LYS A 157 16.35 -10.85 -7.69
N GLY A 158 16.41 -10.06 -6.60
CA GLY A 158 17.54 -10.11 -5.67
C GLY A 158 17.66 -11.43 -4.90
N GLN A 159 16.55 -12.11 -4.62
CA GLN A 159 16.53 -13.43 -3.97
C GLN A 159 16.96 -14.54 -4.92
N THR A 160 16.57 -14.50 -6.20
CA THR A 160 16.97 -15.50 -7.20
C THR A 160 18.48 -15.67 -7.23
N LEU A 161 19.24 -14.57 -7.23
CA LEU A 161 20.72 -14.64 -7.21
C LEU A 161 21.25 -15.33 -5.94
N LYS A 162 20.67 -15.05 -4.77
CA LYS A 162 21.06 -15.66 -3.49
C LYS A 162 20.72 -17.13 -3.42
N ILE A 163 19.54 -17.51 -3.92
CA ILE A 163 19.10 -18.90 -4.00
C ILE A 163 20.01 -19.69 -4.94
N MET A 164 20.38 -19.12 -6.09
CA MET A 164 21.31 -19.74 -7.02
C MET A 164 22.71 -19.93 -6.40
N ALA A 165 23.21 -18.93 -5.66
CA ALA A 165 24.47 -19.05 -4.94
C ALA A 165 24.41 -20.14 -3.84
N GLY A 166 23.32 -20.20 -3.07
CA GLY A 166 23.10 -21.24 -2.05
C GLY A 166 22.96 -22.64 -2.64
N LEU A 167 22.26 -22.77 -3.77
CA LEU A 167 22.14 -24.03 -4.51
C LEU A 167 23.51 -24.47 -5.05
N LEU A 168 24.28 -23.56 -5.63
CA LEU A 168 25.64 -23.84 -6.09
C LEU A 168 26.54 -24.29 -4.93
N ALA A 169 26.49 -23.60 -3.79
CA ALA A 169 27.22 -24.02 -2.59
C ALA A 169 26.79 -25.40 -2.09
N GLY A 170 25.49 -25.69 -2.09
CA GLY A 170 24.95 -27.02 -1.75
C GLY A 170 25.41 -28.11 -2.71
N LEU A 171 25.49 -27.83 -4.01
CA LEU A 171 26.03 -28.75 -5.03
C LEU A 171 27.53 -28.99 -4.85
N ILE A 172 28.30 -27.94 -4.54
CA ILE A 172 29.74 -28.06 -4.24
C ILE A 172 29.94 -28.93 -2.99
N LEU A 173 29.14 -28.74 -1.94
CA LEU A 173 29.18 -29.60 -0.75
C LEU A 173 28.83 -31.04 -1.10
N ALA A 174 27.74 -31.27 -1.84
CA ALA A 174 27.33 -32.60 -2.30
C ALA A 174 28.42 -33.35 -3.06
N ALA A 175 29.24 -32.64 -3.84
CA ALA A 175 30.33 -33.22 -4.61
C ALA A 175 31.60 -33.52 -3.79
N ASN A 176 31.74 -32.91 -2.61
CA ASN A 176 32.96 -33.00 -1.78
C ASN A 176 32.72 -33.62 -0.38
N SER A 177 31.50 -34.00 -0.05
CA SER A 177 31.11 -34.66 1.21
C SER A 177 30.29 -35.93 0.94
N ASP A 178 29.93 -36.67 2.00
CA ASP A 178 28.86 -37.66 1.90
C ASP A 178 27.59 -36.99 1.34
N GLY A 179 26.95 -37.62 0.36
CA GLY A 179 25.87 -37.02 -0.44
C GLY A 179 24.68 -36.47 0.36
N ASP A 180 24.49 -36.97 1.59
CA ASP A 180 23.47 -36.52 2.54
C ASP A 180 23.64 -35.05 2.97
N ALA A 181 24.89 -34.59 3.16
CA ALA A 181 25.14 -33.21 3.60
C ALA A 181 24.84 -32.20 2.47
N GLY A 182 25.09 -32.58 1.22
CA GLY A 182 24.72 -31.79 0.05
C GLY A 182 23.21 -31.69 -0.16
N ALA A 183 22.50 -32.82 -0.07
CA ALA A 183 21.03 -32.86 -0.18
C ALA A 183 20.35 -32.03 0.92
N ALA A 184 20.88 -32.09 2.16
CA ALA A 184 20.42 -31.27 3.26
C ALA A 184 20.64 -29.77 3.01
N ALA A 185 21.81 -29.37 2.48
CA ALA A 185 22.12 -27.98 2.17
C ALA A 185 21.19 -27.40 1.07
N ILE A 186 20.89 -28.19 0.04
CA ILE A 186 19.95 -27.81 -1.02
C ILE A 186 18.53 -27.62 -0.46
N SER A 187 18.07 -28.58 0.35
CA SER A 187 16.74 -28.52 0.98
C SER A 187 16.61 -27.32 1.92
N ALA A 188 17.65 -27.04 2.71
CA ALA A 188 17.71 -25.88 3.60
C ALA A 188 17.66 -24.56 2.82
N THR A 189 18.33 -24.48 1.66
CA THR A 189 18.28 -23.30 0.78
C THR A 189 16.87 -23.06 0.24
N GLN A 190 16.16 -24.12 -0.16
CA GLN A 190 14.78 -24.02 -0.64
C GLN A 190 13.82 -23.61 0.49
N ALA A 191 13.94 -24.24 1.66
CA ALA A 191 13.14 -23.89 2.83
C ALA A 191 13.35 -22.42 3.25
N TYR A 192 14.61 -21.95 3.23
CA TYR A 192 14.95 -20.57 3.48
C TYR A 192 14.31 -19.61 2.46
N ALA A 193 14.31 -19.96 1.17
CA ALA A 193 13.69 -19.15 0.13
C ALA A 193 12.18 -18.97 0.38
N ILE A 194 11.47 -20.07 0.68
CA ILE A 194 10.05 -20.07 1.00
C ILE A 194 9.77 -19.23 2.25
N ASP A 195 10.55 -19.41 3.32
CA ASP A 195 10.38 -18.61 4.55
C ASP A 195 10.56 -17.11 4.30
N GLN A 196 11.61 -16.72 3.55
CA GLN A 196 11.84 -15.31 3.23
C GLN A 196 10.69 -14.70 2.43
N GLN A 197 10.14 -15.44 1.47
CA GLN A 197 8.97 -15.02 0.71
C GLN A 197 7.75 -14.81 1.63
N LEU A 198 7.45 -15.80 2.49
CA LEU A 198 6.32 -15.72 3.43
C LEU A 198 6.47 -14.57 4.43
N ARG A 199 7.67 -14.36 5.00
CA ARG A 199 7.95 -13.26 5.93
C ARG A 199 7.71 -11.90 5.27
N PHE A 200 8.11 -11.78 4.02
CA PHE A 200 7.95 -10.56 3.25
C PHE A 200 6.49 -10.26 2.89
N THR A 201 5.73 -11.26 2.41
CA THR A 201 4.29 -11.11 2.20
C THR A 201 3.60 -10.68 3.49
N ARG A 202 3.89 -11.33 4.63
CA ARG A 202 3.34 -10.91 5.93
C ARG A 202 3.76 -9.50 6.35
N SER A 203 4.93 -9.01 5.95
CA SER A 203 5.35 -7.63 6.23
C SER A 203 4.53 -6.61 5.43
N PHE A 204 4.23 -6.93 4.17
CA PHE A 204 3.36 -6.11 3.32
C PHE A 204 1.94 -6.05 3.81
N GLU A 205 1.37 -7.17 4.28
CA GLU A 205 0.03 -7.16 4.86
C GLU A 205 -0.05 -6.23 6.07
N ARG A 206 0.93 -6.28 6.99
CA ARG A 206 0.94 -5.36 8.16
C ARG A 206 1.16 -3.90 7.78
N GLU A 207 1.97 -3.65 6.74
CA GLU A 207 2.18 -2.31 6.20
C GLU A 207 0.87 -1.77 5.59
N ALA A 208 0.18 -2.61 4.81
CA ALA A 208 -1.11 -2.30 4.20
C ALA A 208 -2.20 -2.07 5.25
N ASP A 209 -2.29 -2.89 6.30
CA ASP A 209 -3.23 -2.70 7.41
C ASP A 209 -3.05 -1.31 8.06
N ARG A 210 -1.80 -0.93 8.37
CA ARG A 210 -1.48 0.35 9.01
C ARG A 210 -1.78 1.54 8.13
N ILE A 211 -1.35 1.50 6.87
CA ILE A 211 -1.57 2.58 5.91
C ILE A 211 -3.05 2.68 5.56
N GLY A 212 -3.74 1.56 5.36
CA GLY A 212 -5.19 1.50 5.13
C GLY A 212 -5.99 2.14 6.26
N MET A 213 -5.68 1.81 7.51
CA MET A 213 -6.30 2.46 8.68
C MET A 213 -6.03 3.97 8.74
N SER A 214 -4.83 4.41 8.34
CA SER A 214 -4.48 5.84 8.23
C SER A 214 -5.28 6.54 7.12
N ILE A 215 -5.46 5.89 5.96
CA ILE A 215 -6.30 6.38 4.86
C ILE A 215 -7.73 6.60 5.34
N MET A 216 -8.31 5.60 6.03
CA MET A 216 -9.65 5.72 6.61
C MET A 216 -9.75 6.89 7.58
N ALA A 217 -8.77 7.04 8.49
CA ALA A 217 -8.77 8.12 9.46
C ALA A 217 -8.74 9.51 8.79
N LYS A 218 -7.89 9.67 7.76
CA LYS A 218 -7.78 10.89 6.96
C LYS A 218 -9.06 11.19 6.20
N ALA A 219 -9.74 10.16 5.68
CA ALA A 219 -11.02 10.24 4.99
C ALA A 219 -12.23 10.48 5.93
N GLY A 220 -12.00 10.63 7.24
CA GLY A 220 -13.08 10.80 8.22
C GLY A 220 -13.85 9.52 8.55
N MET A 221 -13.41 8.37 8.04
CA MET A 221 -13.97 7.04 8.30
C MET A 221 -13.37 6.44 9.57
N SER A 222 -13.99 5.37 10.09
CA SER A 222 -13.60 4.71 11.34
C SER A 222 -12.51 3.66 11.10
N PRO A 223 -11.27 3.86 11.58
CA PRO A 223 -10.22 2.83 11.44
C PRO A 223 -10.55 1.56 12.22
N HIS A 224 -11.42 1.65 13.23
CA HIS A 224 -11.88 0.49 14.01
C HIS A 224 -12.56 -0.56 13.13
N ALA A 225 -13.18 -0.14 12.01
CA ALA A 225 -13.86 -1.06 11.10
C ALA A 225 -12.92 -2.05 10.41
N THR A 226 -11.61 -1.81 10.38
CA THR A 226 -10.63 -2.81 9.92
C THR A 226 -10.63 -4.04 10.83
N ALA A 227 -10.61 -3.84 12.15
CA ALA A 227 -10.68 -4.95 13.11
C ALA A 227 -12.05 -5.63 13.09
N GLU A 228 -13.13 -4.86 12.94
CA GLU A 228 -14.48 -5.42 12.79
C GLU A 228 -14.61 -6.26 11.52
N MET A 229 -14.05 -5.82 10.40
CA MET A 229 -14.04 -6.58 9.15
C MET A 229 -13.22 -7.86 9.28
N PHE A 230 -12.07 -7.83 9.97
CA PHE A 230 -11.31 -9.05 10.27
C PHE A 230 -12.09 -10.03 11.13
N GLU A 231 -12.87 -9.54 12.10
CA GLU A 231 -13.77 -10.39 12.89
C GLU A 231 -14.83 -11.05 12.01
N GLU A 232 -15.42 -10.32 11.05
CA GLU A 232 -16.36 -10.89 10.08
C GLU A 232 -15.69 -11.95 9.19
N MET A 233 -14.48 -11.71 8.69
CA MET A 233 -13.72 -12.70 7.92
C MET A 233 -13.38 -13.95 8.76
N ASP A 234 -12.99 -13.78 10.03
CA ASP A 234 -12.70 -14.88 10.95
C ASP A 234 -13.94 -15.72 11.29
N LYS A 235 -15.12 -15.09 11.38
CA LYS A 235 -16.39 -15.82 11.49
C LYS A 235 -16.64 -16.68 10.25
N LEU A 236 -16.43 -16.13 9.05
CA LEU A 236 -16.65 -16.86 7.79
C LEU A 236 -15.72 -18.07 7.64
N THR A 237 -14.49 -18.01 8.15
CA THR A 237 -13.57 -19.17 8.09
C THR A 237 -13.92 -20.27 9.09
N ARG A 238 -14.51 -19.94 10.24
CA ARG A 238 -14.91 -20.93 11.26
C ARG A 238 -16.06 -21.82 10.80
N PHE A 239 -16.98 -21.28 10.00
CA PHE A 239 -18.20 -21.97 9.56
C PHE A 239 -18.11 -22.50 8.12
N SER A 240 -16.96 -22.39 7.46
CA SER A 240 -16.74 -22.86 6.09
C SER A 240 -15.51 -23.75 6.00
N SER A 241 -15.60 -24.81 5.20
CA SER A 241 -14.44 -25.68 4.88
C SER A 241 -13.43 -24.99 3.96
N LYS A 242 -13.82 -23.90 3.30
CA LYS A 242 -12.95 -23.10 2.43
C LYS A 242 -12.91 -21.66 2.93
N PRO A 243 -11.73 -21.09 3.17
CA PRO A 243 -11.63 -19.67 3.54
C PRO A 243 -12.13 -18.79 2.39
N PRO A 244 -12.62 -17.57 2.70
CA PRO A 244 -12.91 -16.57 1.68
C PRO A 244 -11.74 -16.36 0.70
N GLU A 245 -12.06 -16.10 -0.57
CA GLU A 245 -11.06 -15.95 -1.64
C GLU A 245 -10.05 -14.84 -1.32
N PHE A 246 -10.51 -13.73 -0.74
CA PHE A 246 -9.65 -12.65 -0.24
C PHE A 246 -8.53 -13.15 0.70
N LEU A 247 -8.82 -14.13 1.56
CA LEU A 247 -7.84 -14.63 2.53
C LEU A 247 -6.79 -15.56 1.91
N LEU A 248 -6.98 -16.00 0.67
CA LEU A 248 -5.97 -16.77 -0.07
C LEU A 248 -4.80 -15.89 -0.48
N THR A 249 -5.07 -14.62 -0.83
CA THR A 249 -4.04 -13.62 -1.17
C THR A 249 -3.67 -12.75 0.02
N HIS A 250 -4.58 -12.55 0.98
CA HIS A 250 -4.38 -11.76 2.20
C HIS A 250 -4.61 -12.60 3.46
N PRO A 251 -3.69 -13.51 3.84
CA PRO A 251 -3.87 -14.38 4.99
C PRO A 251 -4.16 -13.60 6.27
N LEU A 252 -5.31 -13.89 6.89
CA LEU A 252 -5.69 -13.31 8.18
C LEU A 252 -5.04 -14.11 9.31
N THR A 253 -4.02 -13.55 9.93
CA THR A 253 -3.34 -14.15 11.08
C THR A 253 -3.82 -13.51 12.38
N THR A 254 -3.76 -14.24 13.51
CA THR A 254 -4.06 -13.70 14.84
C THR A 254 -3.25 -12.44 15.14
N ASN A 255 -1.99 -12.39 14.69
CA ASN A 255 -1.13 -11.21 14.89
C ASN A 255 -1.67 -9.99 14.16
N ARG A 256 -2.19 -10.13 12.92
CA ARG A 256 -2.82 -9.01 12.20
C ARG A 256 -4.08 -8.51 12.91
N GLN A 257 -4.91 -9.43 13.43
CA GLN A 257 -6.10 -9.07 14.20
C GLN A 257 -5.74 -8.27 15.46
N ILE A 258 -4.75 -8.74 16.22
CA ILE A 258 -4.26 -8.05 17.43
C ILE A 258 -3.63 -6.69 17.06
N ASP A 259 -2.82 -6.64 16.01
CA ASP A 259 -2.19 -5.40 15.54
C ASP A 259 -3.25 -4.36 15.14
N ALA A 260 -4.27 -4.76 14.36
CA ALA A 260 -5.38 -3.89 13.96
C ALA A 260 -6.17 -3.37 15.17
N LEU A 261 -6.47 -4.23 16.16
CA LEU A 261 -7.11 -3.82 17.41
C LEU A 261 -6.27 -2.81 18.19
N ASN A 262 -4.96 -3.04 18.29
CA ASN A 262 -4.05 -2.15 19.00
C ASN A 262 -3.88 -0.80 18.29
N LEU A 263 -3.82 -0.80 16.96
CA LEU A 263 -3.78 0.42 16.15
C LEU A 263 -5.09 1.20 16.25
N ALA A 264 -6.23 0.51 16.22
CA ALA A 264 -7.55 1.14 16.29
C ALA A 264 -7.69 1.97 17.57
N ARG A 265 -7.18 1.48 18.70
CA ARG A 265 -7.17 2.18 20.00
C ARG A 265 -6.36 3.48 20.01
N GLN A 266 -5.46 3.67 19.05
CA GLN A 266 -4.70 4.93 18.90
C GLN A 266 -5.54 6.02 18.22
N TYR A 267 -6.62 5.64 17.53
CA TYR A 267 -7.56 6.57 16.94
C TYR A 267 -8.72 6.84 17.90
N ALA A 268 -9.24 8.07 17.90
CA ALA A 268 -10.44 8.39 18.65
C ALA A 268 -11.62 7.54 18.15
N LYS A 269 -12.33 6.87 19.05
CA LYS A 269 -13.53 6.10 18.71
C LYS A 269 -14.65 7.06 18.32
N LYS A 270 -14.93 7.15 17.01
CA LYS A 270 -16.07 7.90 16.47
C LYS A 270 -17.24 6.94 16.25
N VAL A 271 -18.41 7.30 16.75
CA VAL A 271 -19.65 6.60 16.40
C VAL A 271 -20.13 7.20 15.09
N ILE A 272 -19.89 6.49 13.99
CA ILE A 272 -20.36 6.87 12.66
C ILE A 272 -21.68 6.11 12.43
N PRO A 273 -22.81 6.80 12.22
CA PRO A 273 -24.08 6.14 11.93
C PRO A 273 -23.98 5.37 10.61
N ASP A 274 -24.75 4.29 10.49
CA ASP A 274 -24.79 3.52 9.25
C ASP A 274 -25.29 4.40 8.08
N ASN A 275 -24.55 4.35 6.96
CA ASN A 275 -24.93 5.04 5.75
C ASN A 275 -26.08 4.30 5.06
N ILE A 276 -27.26 4.93 4.98
CA ILE A 276 -28.43 4.31 4.36
C ILE A 276 -28.22 4.02 2.86
N ASN A 277 -27.47 4.86 2.15
CA ASN A 277 -27.16 4.63 0.74
C ASN A 277 -26.33 3.36 0.56
N TYR A 278 -25.38 3.11 1.47
CA TYR A 278 -24.64 1.86 1.49
C TYR A 278 -25.56 0.66 1.67
N GLN A 279 -26.53 0.72 2.59
CA GLN A 279 -27.44 -0.39 2.82
C GLN A 279 -28.33 -0.68 1.60
N PHE A 280 -28.73 0.35 0.83
CA PHE A 280 -29.41 0.14 -0.45
C PHE A 280 -28.50 -0.53 -1.49
N VAL A 281 -27.25 -0.06 -1.64
CA VAL A 281 -26.27 -0.66 -2.56
C VAL A 281 -25.98 -2.11 -2.19
N ARG A 282 -25.80 -2.39 -0.90
CA ARG A 282 -25.64 -3.74 -0.35
C ARG A 282 -26.84 -4.63 -0.66
N ALA A 283 -28.06 -4.13 -0.48
CA ALA A 283 -29.27 -4.88 -0.83
C ALA A 283 -29.32 -5.19 -2.34
N ARG A 284 -28.94 -4.25 -3.21
CA ARG A 284 -28.85 -4.48 -4.66
C ARG A 284 -27.81 -5.54 -5.00
N ALA A 285 -26.64 -5.50 -4.38
CA ALA A 285 -25.56 -6.47 -4.60
C ALA A 285 -25.93 -7.90 -4.18
N ILE A 286 -26.88 -8.07 -3.25
CA ILE A 286 -27.43 -9.39 -2.86
C ILE A 286 -28.37 -9.94 -3.94
N LEU A 287 -29.01 -9.08 -4.73
CA LEU A 287 -29.97 -9.46 -5.77
C LEU A 287 -29.34 -9.76 -7.12
N GLU A 288 -28.04 -9.46 -7.30
CA GLU A 288 -27.29 -9.81 -8.52
C GLU A 288 -26.88 -11.28 -8.56
#